data_AF-A0A954QZH7-F1
#
_entry.id   AF-A0A954QZH7-F1
#
_cell.length_a   1.000
_cell.length_b   1.000
_cell.length_c   1.000
_cell.angle_alpha   90.00
_cell.angle_beta   90.00
_cell.angle_gamma   90.00
#
_symmetry.space_group_name_H-M   'P 1'
#
loop_
_entity.id
_entity.type
_entity.pdbx_description
1 polymer ?
#
loop_
_entity_poly.entity_id
_entity_poly.type
_entity_poly.pdbx_seq_one_letter_code
_entity_poly.pdbx_strand_id
1 'polypeptide(L)'
;VGANPLSGFAYDRFWHPTGAPPGQDWSHRTRWLCAGYGLVGVGPHDPQGRDFFSNAHDGALAHFRHHYFALAMIAHFQRASLLRFKQALAEAAGNLHENASQVRDNRRDFREATDRLIEEFLRFRTQYWFSEVSNQIQGRELFDLFSRHLRLQPLFEEVSADLEQAETLLRGWDEEEQTQAAQQLSIVAALFLAIAPALDWLGTAMVEKLTWWGPSLSLFLLLLGGVLLFVELPRKWRLLGKLTSKKRLIAGLCAAVGGLGLIYCFCFL
;
A
#
# COMPACT_ATOMS: atom_id res chain seq x y z
N VAL A 1 1.30 42.81 32.20
CA VAL A 1 0.84 42.82 30.79
C VAL A 1 0.52 41.38 30.44
N GLY A 2 -0.77 41.02 30.50
CA GLY A 2 -1.20 39.64 30.26
C GLY A 2 -0.86 39.20 28.84
N ALA A 3 -0.37 37.97 28.69
CA ALA A 3 -0.12 37.38 27.38
C ALA A 3 -1.40 37.48 26.55
N ASN A 4 -1.31 38.06 25.35
CA ASN A 4 -2.44 38.15 24.44
C ASN A 4 -2.91 36.72 24.11
N PRO A 5 -4.12 36.29 24.52
CA PRO A 5 -4.59 34.92 24.31
C PRO A 5 -4.72 34.56 22.82
N LEU A 6 -4.71 35.55 21.94
CA LEU A 6 -4.79 35.38 20.49
C LEU A 6 -3.42 35.32 19.80
N SER A 7 -2.30 35.49 20.50
CA SER A 7 -0.98 35.59 19.85
C SER A 7 -0.59 34.35 19.04
N GLY A 8 -1.14 33.16 19.37
CA GLY A 8 -0.93 31.93 18.61
C GLY A 8 -1.82 31.78 17.38
N PHE A 9 -2.98 32.44 17.36
CA PHE A 9 -4.02 32.30 16.33
C PHE A 9 -4.13 33.54 15.43
N ALA A 10 -3.55 34.66 15.83
CA ALA A 10 -3.59 35.92 15.11
C ALA A 10 -2.34 36.12 14.24
N TYR A 11 -2.56 36.43 12.97
CA TYR A 11 -1.54 36.92 12.07
C TYR A 11 -1.57 38.46 12.07
N ASP A 12 -0.58 39.04 12.76
CA ASP A 12 -0.53 40.45 13.18
C ASP A 12 0.50 41.28 12.39
N ARG A 13 0.90 40.87 11.17
CA ARG A 13 1.91 41.62 10.36
C ARG A 13 1.56 43.11 10.21
N PHE A 14 0.28 43.42 10.04
CA PHE A 14 -0.23 44.78 9.85
C PHE A 14 -1.11 45.21 11.03
N TRP A 15 -0.81 44.70 12.23
CA TRP A 15 -1.54 45.04 13.45
C TRP A 15 -0.57 45.51 14.54
N HIS A 16 -0.86 46.66 15.16
CA HIS A 16 -0.13 47.15 16.31
C HIS A 16 -1.07 47.37 17.51
N PRO A 17 -0.79 46.80 18.70
CA PRO A 17 -1.71 46.82 19.83
C PRO A 17 -1.94 48.21 20.46
N THR A 18 -1.00 49.16 20.30
CA THR A 18 -1.10 50.49 20.93
C THR A 18 -1.66 51.60 20.04
N GLY A 19 -1.87 51.35 18.73
CA GLY A 19 -2.43 52.36 17.83
C GLY A 19 -1.53 53.58 17.52
N ALA A 20 -0.32 53.68 18.08
CA ALA A 20 0.52 54.88 18.01
C ALA A 20 1.44 54.94 16.76
N PRO A 21 1.63 56.13 16.13
CA PRO A 21 2.67 56.37 15.13
C PRO A 21 4.09 56.09 15.69
N PRO A 22 5.09 55.74 14.86
CA PRO A 22 5.10 55.73 13.39
C PRO A 22 4.52 54.45 12.76
N GLY A 23 3.90 53.56 13.56
CA GLY A 23 3.54 52.20 13.15
C GLY A 23 2.20 52.01 12.43
N GLN A 24 1.44 53.04 12.06
CA GLN A 24 0.11 52.86 11.45
C GLN A 24 -0.24 53.91 10.39
N ASP A 25 -0.03 53.56 9.12
CA ASP A 25 -0.89 54.06 8.04
C ASP A 25 -2.27 53.42 8.17
N TRP A 26 -3.33 54.08 7.66
CA TRP A 26 -4.72 53.61 7.76
C TRP A 26 -4.94 52.20 7.17
N SER A 27 -4.08 51.78 6.23
CA SER A 27 -4.03 50.43 5.63
C SER A 27 -3.38 49.37 6.53
N HIS A 28 -2.63 49.76 7.55
CA HIS A 28 -1.86 48.88 8.45
C HIS A 28 -2.58 48.65 9.79
N ARG A 29 -3.88 48.33 9.72
CA ARG A 29 -4.73 47.97 10.87
C ARG A 29 -5.48 46.66 10.67
N THR A 30 -4.92 45.75 9.87
CA THR A 30 -5.56 44.49 9.53
C THR A 30 -5.06 43.39 10.46
N ARG A 31 -5.99 42.69 11.10
CA ARG A 31 -5.71 41.49 11.90
C ARG A 31 -6.42 40.30 11.28
N TRP A 32 -5.68 39.23 11.01
CA TRP A 32 -6.24 37.98 10.53
C TRP A 32 -6.25 36.97 11.67
N LEU A 33 -7.38 36.29 11.90
CA LEU A 33 -7.53 35.24 12.90
C LEU A 33 -7.69 33.90 12.19
N CYS A 34 -6.78 32.97 12.48
CA CYS A 34 -6.76 31.62 11.94
C CYS A 34 -6.97 30.64 13.09
N ALA A 35 -8.20 30.16 13.26
CA ALA A 35 -8.57 29.29 14.37
C ALA A 35 -8.87 27.84 13.95
N GLY A 36 -8.30 27.36 12.84
CA GLY A 36 -8.50 26.01 12.31
C GLY A 36 -9.93 25.71 11.81
N TYR A 37 -10.98 26.13 12.52
CA TYR A 37 -12.38 26.05 12.11
C TYR A 37 -12.83 27.24 11.24
N GLY A 38 -12.05 28.33 11.24
CA GLY A 38 -12.44 29.56 10.57
C GLY A 38 -11.26 30.50 10.34
N LEU A 39 -11.39 31.30 9.27
CA LEU A 39 -10.51 32.40 8.91
C LEU A 39 -11.32 33.70 8.98
N VAL A 40 -10.87 34.66 9.79
CA VAL A 40 -11.55 35.96 9.95
C VAL A 40 -10.55 37.08 9.70
N GLY A 41 -10.90 38.00 8.80
CA GLY A 41 -10.21 39.28 8.63
C GLY A 41 -10.92 40.38 9.41
N VAL A 42 -10.19 41.10 10.24
CA VAL A 42 -10.68 42.26 11.00
C VAL A 42 -9.92 43.49 10.54
N GLY A 43 -10.66 44.55 10.22
CA GLY A 43 -10.10 45.85 9.88
C GLY A 43 -11.01 46.98 10.35
N PRO A 44 -10.47 48.21 10.47
CA PRO A 44 -11.26 49.38 10.84
C PRO A 44 -12.28 49.73 9.76
N HIS A 45 -13.45 50.21 10.18
CA HIS A 45 -14.36 50.91 9.29
C HIS A 45 -13.79 52.30 8.99
N ASP A 46 -13.69 52.68 7.70
CA ASP A 46 -13.21 54.01 7.30
C ASP A 46 -14.40 54.97 7.10
N PRO A 47 -14.63 55.92 8.01
CA PRO A 47 -15.70 56.91 7.86
C PRO A 47 -15.41 57.97 6.77
N GLN A 48 -14.20 58.01 6.20
CA GLN A 48 -13.80 58.97 5.16
C GLN A 48 -14.11 58.50 3.72
N GLY A 49 -14.82 57.36 3.56
CA GLY A 49 -15.40 56.93 2.28
C GLY A 49 -14.44 56.22 1.33
N ARG A 50 -13.27 55.75 1.78
CA ARG A 50 -12.35 54.94 0.95
C ARG A 50 -12.74 53.45 0.91
N ASP A 51 -13.66 53.00 1.76
CA ASP A 51 -14.27 51.66 1.79
C ASP A 51 -13.32 50.46 1.62
N PHE A 52 -12.04 50.58 1.95
CA PHE A 52 -11.04 49.54 1.63
C PHE A 52 -11.38 48.15 2.21
N PHE A 53 -11.92 48.08 3.43
CA PHE A 53 -12.27 46.80 4.06
C PHE A 53 -13.64 46.25 3.64
N SER A 54 -14.55 47.10 3.17
CA SER A 54 -15.90 46.76 2.73
C SER A 54 -16.02 46.60 1.21
N ASN A 55 -15.04 47.08 0.45
CA ASN A 55 -15.07 47.10 -1.00
C ASN A 55 -14.85 45.71 -1.59
N ALA A 56 -15.84 45.27 -2.38
CA ALA A 56 -15.91 43.93 -2.96
C ALA A 56 -15.06 43.75 -4.25
N HIS A 57 -14.56 44.82 -4.86
CA HIS A 57 -13.85 44.78 -6.14
C HIS A 57 -12.32 44.76 -5.99
N ASP A 58 -11.76 45.69 -5.24
CA ASP A 58 -10.31 45.92 -5.11
C ASP A 58 -9.85 46.07 -3.64
N GLY A 59 -10.78 45.96 -2.69
CA GLY A 59 -10.52 46.05 -1.26
C GLY A 59 -10.02 44.77 -0.60
N ALA A 60 -9.79 44.84 0.71
CA ALA A 60 -9.44 43.68 1.52
C ALA A 60 -10.51 42.59 1.49
N LEU A 61 -11.79 42.94 1.34
CA LEU A 61 -12.88 41.97 1.17
C LEU A 61 -12.74 41.20 -0.15
N ALA A 62 -12.35 41.87 -1.24
CA ALA A 62 -12.07 41.22 -2.51
C ALA A 62 -10.91 40.22 -2.38
N HIS A 63 -9.80 40.63 -1.76
CA HIS A 63 -8.66 39.74 -1.49
C HIS A 63 -9.03 38.55 -0.59
N PHE A 64 -9.87 38.78 0.43
CA PHE A 64 -10.38 37.70 1.27
C PHE A 64 -11.15 36.66 0.45
N ARG A 65 -12.12 37.10 -0.35
CA ARG A 65 -13.00 36.21 -1.13
C ARG A 65 -12.25 35.43 -2.20
N HIS A 66 -11.29 36.05 -2.88
CA HIS A 66 -10.65 35.43 -4.04
C HIS A 66 -9.33 34.73 -3.70
N HIS A 67 -8.55 35.22 -2.73
CA HIS A 67 -7.23 34.68 -2.43
C HIS A 67 -7.22 33.88 -1.11
N TYR A 68 -7.57 34.52 -0.01
CA TYR A 68 -7.40 33.90 1.31
C TYR A 68 -8.42 32.80 1.60
N PHE A 69 -9.65 32.96 1.09
CA PHE A 69 -10.66 31.89 1.14
C PHE A 69 -10.20 30.64 0.38
N ALA A 70 -9.65 30.81 -0.83
CA ALA A 70 -9.13 29.69 -1.61
C ALA A 70 -7.97 28.97 -0.90
N LEU A 71 -7.05 29.72 -0.27
CA LEU A 71 -5.97 29.15 0.55
C LEU A 71 -6.51 28.30 1.71
N ALA A 72 -7.50 28.82 2.45
CA ALA A 72 -8.13 28.09 3.55
C ALA A 72 -8.84 26.82 3.02
N MET A 73 -9.52 26.91 1.88
CA MET A 73 -10.18 25.77 1.25
C MET A 73 -9.19 24.67 0.85
N ILE A 74 -8.02 25.03 0.30
CA ILE A 74 -6.97 24.05 -0.05
C ILE A 74 -6.46 23.33 1.21
N ALA A 75 -6.21 24.08 2.30
CA ALA A 75 -5.75 23.49 3.56
C ALA A 75 -6.81 22.53 4.16
N HIS A 76 -8.09 22.92 4.11
CA HIS A 76 -9.19 22.05 4.55
C HIS A 76 -9.37 20.82 3.66
N PHE A 77 -9.23 20.97 2.35
CA PHE A 77 -9.25 19.86 1.40
C PHE A 77 -8.15 18.86 1.73
N GLN A 78 -6.90 19.31 1.91
CA GLN A 78 -5.78 18.46 2.30
C GLN A 78 -6.08 17.70 3.60
N ARG A 79 -6.60 18.39 4.63
CA ARG A 79 -6.99 17.73 5.89
C ARG A 79 -8.09 16.67 5.68
N ALA A 80 -9.13 17.01 4.93
CA ALA A 80 -10.26 16.10 4.69
C ALA A 80 -9.81 14.86 3.90
N SER A 81 -8.96 15.03 2.90
CA SER A 81 -8.37 13.92 2.14
C SER A 81 -7.55 12.98 3.03
N LEU A 82 -6.71 13.53 3.92
CA LEU A 82 -5.94 12.73 4.87
C LEU A 82 -6.83 11.95 5.84
N LEU A 83 -7.88 12.58 6.38
CA LEU A 83 -8.84 11.90 7.24
C LEU A 83 -9.59 10.78 6.50
N ARG A 84 -9.92 10.98 5.22
CA ARG A 84 -10.52 9.94 4.37
C ARG A 84 -9.58 8.75 4.21
N PHE A 85 -8.29 8.97 3.94
CA PHE A 85 -7.31 7.87 3.83
C PHE A 85 -7.22 7.08 5.14
N LYS A 86 -7.15 7.78 6.27
CA LYS A 86 -7.13 7.14 7.59
C LYS A 86 -8.38 6.29 7.86
N GLN A 87 -9.56 6.82 7.55
CA GLN A 87 -10.81 6.10 7.69
C GLN A 87 -10.86 4.86 6.78
N ALA A 88 -10.50 5.01 5.50
CA ALA A 88 -10.55 3.90 4.54
C ALA A 88 -9.58 2.77 4.92
N LEU A 89 -8.39 3.11 5.44
CA LEU A 89 -7.46 2.11 5.95
C LEU A 89 -8.01 1.41 7.20
N ALA A 90 -8.64 2.14 8.13
CA ALA A 90 -9.26 1.57 9.32
C ALA A 90 -10.42 0.63 8.98
N GLU A 91 -11.24 0.99 7.98
CA GLU A 91 -12.31 0.13 7.46
C GLU A 91 -11.76 -1.16 6.85
N ALA A 92 -10.70 -1.06 6.03
CA ALA A 92 -10.03 -2.23 5.47
C ALA A 92 -9.47 -3.14 6.58
N ALA A 93 -8.83 -2.56 7.59
CA ALA A 93 -8.25 -3.31 8.71
C ALA A 93 -9.32 -3.94 9.61
N GLY A 94 -10.47 -3.29 9.81
CA GLY A 94 -11.58 -3.82 10.61
C GLY A 94 -12.08 -5.19 10.11
N ASN A 95 -12.15 -5.36 8.78
CA ASN A 95 -12.60 -6.60 8.15
C ASN A 95 -11.65 -7.80 8.38
N LEU A 96 -10.40 -7.57 8.81
CA LEU A 96 -9.44 -8.64 9.08
C LEU A 96 -9.80 -9.48 10.31
N HIS A 97 -10.49 -8.92 11.30
CA HIS A 97 -10.69 -9.57 12.60
C HIS A 97 -11.93 -10.48 12.67
N GLU A 98 -12.86 -10.36 11.72
CA GLU A 98 -14.24 -10.78 11.98
C GLU A 98 -14.50 -12.30 11.87
N ASN A 99 -13.73 -13.08 11.10
CA ASN A 99 -14.04 -14.52 10.91
C ASN A 99 -12.83 -15.42 10.58
N ALA A 100 -12.50 -16.35 11.48
CA ALA A 100 -11.43 -17.34 11.29
C ALA A 100 -11.68 -18.34 10.13
N SER A 101 -12.93 -18.50 9.69
CA SER A 101 -13.29 -19.39 8.57
C SER A 101 -13.01 -18.77 7.19
N GLN A 102 -12.87 -17.44 7.09
CA GLN A 102 -12.72 -16.70 5.84
C GLN A 102 -11.38 -15.94 5.73
N VAL A 103 -10.38 -16.34 6.51
CA VAL A 103 -9.06 -15.65 6.61
C VAL A 103 -8.43 -15.38 5.24
N ARG A 104 -8.56 -16.30 4.27
CA ARG A 104 -7.99 -16.11 2.92
C ARG A 104 -8.69 -15.00 2.14
N ASP A 105 -10.01 -14.96 2.17
CA ASP A 105 -10.78 -13.93 1.46
C ASP A 105 -10.57 -12.56 2.13
N ASN A 106 -10.57 -12.49 3.46
CA ASN A 106 -10.29 -11.25 4.19
C ASN A 106 -8.89 -10.70 3.91
N ARG A 107 -7.86 -11.57 3.84
CA ARG A 107 -6.49 -11.16 3.46
C ARG A 107 -6.43 -10.61 2.03
N ARG A 108 -7.14 -11.25 1.09
CA ARG A 108 -7.22 -10.77 -0.30
C ARG A 108 -7.89 -9.41 -0.37
N ASP A 109 -9.03 -9.26 0.28
CA ASP A 109 -9.82 -8.03 0.24
C ASP A 109 -9.07 -6.87 0.91
N PHE A 110 -8.36 -7.12 2.02
CA PHE A 110 -7.46 -6.15 2.65
C PHE A 110 -6.30 -5.74 1.74
N ARG A 111 -5.65 -6.70 1.06
CA ARG A 111 -4.58 -6.43 0.10
C ARG A 111 -5.08 -5.52 -1.03
N GLU A 112 -6.20 -5.88 -1.65
CA GLU A 112 -6.78 -5.10 -2.74
C GLU A 112 -7.22 -3.70 -2.32
N ALA A 113 -7.70 -3.53 -1.08
CA ALA A 113 -8.04 -2.22 -0.53
C ALA A 113 -6.78 -1.38 -0.26
N THR A 114 -5.77 -1.98 0.35
CA THR A 114 -4.50 -1.31 0.70
C THR A 114 -3.73 -0.88 -0.55
N ASP A 115 -3.59 -1.75 -1.55
CA ASP A 115 -2.91 -1.42 -2.80
C ASP A 115 -3.58 -0.22 -3.51
N ARG A 116 -4.92 -0.20 -3.57
CA ARG A 116 -5.69 0.93 -4.10
C ARG A 116 -5.46 2.21 -3.30
N LEU A 117 -5.45 2.12 -1.97
CA LEU A 117 -5.20 3.29 -1.11
C LEU A 117 -3.80 3.85 -1.28
N ILE A 118 -2.78 3.00 -1.43
CA ILE A 118 -1.40 3.42 -1.68
C ILE A 118 -1.32 4.16 -3.03
N GLU A 119 -1.92 3.62 -4.08
CA GLU A 119 -1.95 4.28 -5.40
C GLU A 119 -2.65 5.65 -5.34
N GLU A 120 -3.82 5.73 -4.70
CA GLU A 120 -4.56 6.98 -4.51
C GLU A 120 -3.77 7.99 -3.66
N PHE A 121 -3.10 7.52 -2.60
CA PHE A 121 -2.28 8.36 -1.75
C PHE A 121 -1.05 8.92 -2.48
N LEU A 122 -0.41 8.11 -3.33
CA LEU A 122 0.70 8.56 -4.17
C LEU A 122 0.26 9.64 -5.17
N ARG A 123 -0.92 9.47 -5.80
CA ARG A 123 -1.51 10.50 -6.67
C ARG A 123 -1.83 11.77 -5.88
N PHE A 124 -2.41 11.63 -4.69
CA PHE A 124 -2.71 12.77 -3.82
C PHE A 124 -1.44 13.54 -3.44
N ARG A 125 -0.40 12.85 -2.99
CA ARG A 125 0.89 13.44 -2.64
C ARG A 125 1.53 14.18 -3.81
N THR A 126 1.44 13.63 -5.02
CA THR A 126 2.09 14.22 -6.20
C THR A 126 1.31 15.38 -6.81
N GLN A 127 -0.03 15.36 -6.73
CA GLN A 127 -0.88 16.34 -7.42
C GLN A 127 -1.48 17.42 -6.53
N TYR A 128 -1.69 17.13 -5.24
CA TYR A 128 -2.47 17.99 -4.34
C TYR A 128 -1.75 18.39 -3.06
N TRP A 129 -0.61 17.79 -2.76
CA TRP A 129 0.20 18.14 -1.59
C TRP A 129 1.16 19.27 -1.92
N PHE A 130 0.73 20.49 -1.64
CA PHE A 130 1.52 21.72 -1.86
C PHE A 130 2.07 22.23 -0.53
N SER A 131 3.38 22.48 -0.47
CA SER A 131 4.02 23.15 0.67
C SER A 131 3.78 24.67 0.67
N GLU A 132 3.75 25.27 -0.52
CA GLU A 132 3.46 26.69 -0.73
C GLU A 132 2.41 26.83 -1.83
N VAL A 133 1.37 27.65 -1.57
CA VAL A 133 0.24 27.85 -2.48
C VAL A 133 0.21 29.27 -3.07
N SER A 134 0.99 30.20 -2.50
CA SER A 134 1.05 31.59 -2.95
C SER A 134 2.48 32.09 -3.02
N ASN A 135 2.80 32.94 -3.99
CA ASN A 135 4.09 33.65 -4.05
C ASN A 135 4.09 34.93 -3.19
N GLN A 136 2.91 35.40 -2.76
CA GLN A 136 2.81 36.58 -1.91
C GLN A 136 3.22 36.24 -0.48
N ILE A 137 4.09 37.07 0.13
CA ILE A 137 4.61 36.80 1.48
C ILE A 137 3.48 36.61 2.50
N GLN A 138 2.46 37.46 2.47
CA GLN A 138 1.30 37.34 3.35
C GLN A 138 0.52 36.04 3.14
N GLY A 139 0.34 35.62 1.88
CA GLY A 139 -0.34 34.35 1.55
C GLY A 139 0.42 33.14 2.08
N ARG A 140 1.76 33.13 1.96
CA ARG A 140 2.61 32.05 2.50
C ARG A 140 2.53 31.94 4.01
N GLU A 141 2.68 33.07 4.70
CA GLU A 141 2.64 33.08 6.17
C GLU A 141 1.26 32.71 6.71
N LEU A 142 0.18 33.13 6.03
CA LEU A 142 -1.18 32.77 6.41
C LEU A 142 -1.45 31.28 6.17
N PHE A 143 -0.99 30.72 5.03
CA PHE A 143 -1.11 29.30 4.74
C PHE A 143 -0.32 28.43 5.72
N ASP A 144 0.92 28.81 6.05
CA ASP A 144 1.71 28.13 7.08
C ASP A 144 1.00 28.13 8.44
N LEU A 145 0.46 29.28 8.85
CA LEU A 145 -0.31 29.40 10.08
C LEU A 145 -1.54 28.47 10.05
N PHE A 146 -2.25 28.40 8.92
CA PHE A 146 -3.39 27.50 8.74
C PHE A 146 -2.98 26.03 8.82
N SER A 147 -1.92 25.65 8.12
CA SER A 147 -1.37 24.29 8.08
C SER A 147 -0.95 23.80 9.46
N ARG A 148 -0.37 24.68 10.28
CA ARG A 148 -0.03 24.38 11.69
C ARG A 148 -1.27 24.15 12.55
N HIS A 149 -2.27 25.04 12.47
CA HIS A 149 -3.51 24.89 13.25
C HIS A 149 -4.33 23.66 12.84
N LEU A 150 -4.34 23.36 11.54
CA LEU A 150 -4.95 22.15 10.99
C LEU A 150 -4.06 20.92 11.14
N ARG A 151 -2.89 21.02 11.79
CA ARG A 151 -1.93 19.92 12.00
C ARG A 151 -1.72 19.07 10.74
N LEU A 152 -1.60 19.70 9.58
CA LEU A 152 -1.53 18.98 8.30
C LEU A 152 -0.29 18.09 8.23
N GLN A 153 0.88 18.61 8.60
CA GLN A 153 2.14 17.88 8.52
C GLN A 153 2.15 16.65 9.46
N PRO A 154 1.82 16.76 10.77
CA PRO A 154 1.72 15.58 11.63
C PRO A 154 0.71 14.54 11.14
N LEU A 155 -0.44 14.98 10.61
CA LEU A 155 -1.47 14.07 10.11
C LEU A 155 -1.01 13.34 8.85
N PHE A 156 -0.26 14.01 7.97
CA PHE A 156 0.32 13.40 6.78
C PHE A 156 1.35 12.33 7.15
N GLU A 157 2.22 12.62 8.11
CA GLU A 157 3.23 11.68 8.61
C GLU A 157 2.57 10.45 9.24
N GLU A 158 1.53 10.65 10.05
CA GLU A 158 0.75 9.57 10.64
C GLU A 158 0.13 8.66 9.57
N VAL A 159 -0.58 9.24 8.59
CA VAL A 159 -1.21 8.47 7.51
C VAL A 159 -0.17 7.75 6.63
N SER A 160 0.97 8.39 6.36
CA SER A 160 2.05 7.77 5.60
C SER A 160 2.63 6.57 6.34
N ALA A 161 2.90 6.73 7.64
CA ALA A 161 3.42 5.66 8.49
C ALA A 161 2.43 4.50 8.61
N ASP A 162 1.13 4.78 8.75
CA ASP A 162 0.09 3.74 8.80
C ASP A 162 0.02 2.93 7.49
N LEU A 163 0.15 3.59 6.34
CA LEU A 163 0.19 2.92 5.03
C LEU A 163 1.47 2.08 4.85
N GLU A 164 2.63 2.59 5.27
CA GLU A 164 3.91 1.84 5.25
C GLU A 164 3.85 0.60 6.16
N GLN A 165 3.20 0.71 7.32
CA GLN A 165 2.95 -0.43 8.21
C GLN A 165 2.03 -1.47 7.55
N ALA A 166 0.96 -1.03 6.88
CA ALA A 166 0.06 -1.92 6.15
C ALA A 166 0.80 -2.64 5.00
N GLU A 167 1.65 -1.95 4.24
CA GLU A 167 2.50 -2.57 3.23
C GLU A 167 3.45 -3.61 3.82
N THR A 168 4.07 -3.29 4.97
CA THR A 168 4.97 -4.21 5.68
C THR A 168 4.24 -5.48 6.10
N LEU A 169 2.99 -5.36 6.58
CA LEU A 169 2.15 -6.50 6.91
C LEU A 169 1.87 -7.38 5.68
N LEU A 170 1.55 -6.78 4.53
CA LEU A 170 1.32 -7.50 3.28
C LEU A 170 2.57 -8.26 2.81
N ARG A 171 3.74 -7.63 2.89
CA ARG A 171 5.03 -8.30 2.58
C ARG A 171 5.29 -9.48 3.49
N GLY A 172 4.98 -9.35 4.79
CA GLY A 172 5.07 -10.45 5.74
C GLY A 172 4.20 -11.65 5.35
N TRP A 173 2.98 -11.42 4.85
CA TRP A 173 2.13 -12.50 4.34
C TRP A 173 2.68 -13.16 3.07
N ASP A 174 3.23 -12.38 2.13
CA ASP A 174 3.86 -12.93 0.92
C ASP A 174 5.09 -13.80 1.28
N GLU A 175 5.88 -13.39 2.29
CA GLU A 175 7.02 -14.16 2.80
C GLU A 175 6.59 -15.47 3.49
N GLU A 176 5.51 -15.44 4.28
CA GLU A 176 4.92 -16.65 4.89
C GLU A 176 4.50 -17.66 3.81
N GLU A 177 3.81 -17.20 2.76
CA GLU A 177 3.34 -18.06 1.67
C GLU A 177 4.50 -18.68 0.88
N GLN A 178 5.54 -17.90 0.59
CA GLN A 178 6.76 -18.38 -0.07
C GLN A 178 7.51 -19.40 0.78
N THR A 179 7.65 -19.13 2.08
CA THR A 179 8.34 -20.03 3.02
C THR A 179 7.62 -21.37 3.11
N GLN A 180 6.28 -21.36 3.21
CA GLN A 180 5.48 -22.59 3.22
C GLN A 180 5.61 -23.37 1.90
N ALA A 181 5.63 -22.68 0.76
CA ALA A 181 5.81 -23.32 -0.55
C ALA A 181 7.21 -23.96 -0.66
N ALA A 182 8.26 -23.25 -0.22
CA ALA A 182 9.62 -23.75 -0.18
C ALA A 182 9.75 -24.97 0.74
N GLN A 183 9.17 -24.93 1.95
CA GLN A 183 9.14 -26.07 2.88
C GLN A 183 8.45 -27.29 2.28
N GLN A 184 7.31 -27.10 1.61
CA GLN A 184 6.60 -28.19 0.92
C GLN A 184 7.48 -28.81 -0.18
N LEU A 185 8.19 -27.99 -0.95
CA LEU A 185 9.12 -28.47 -1.97
C LEU A 185 10.31 -29.23 -1.34
N SER A 186 10.89 -28.72 -0.25
CA SER A 186 12.00 -29.36 0.47
C SER A 186 11.61 -30.72 1.03
N ILE A 187 10.40 -30.87 1.58
CA ILE A 187 9.90 -32.17 2.07
C ILE A 187 9.79 -33.17 0.92
N VAL A 188 9.22 -32.75 -0.22
CA VAL A 188 9.11 -33.60 -1.41
C VAL A 188 10.50 -33.97 -1.92
N ALA A 189 11.41 -33.01 -2.04
CA ALA A 189 12.78 -33.24 -2.48
C ALA A 189 13.54 -34.21 -1.55
N ALA A 190 13.40 -34.06 -0.23
CA ALA A 190 14.02 -34.95 0.74
C ALA A 190 13.49 -36.40 0.62
N LEU A 191 12.19 -36.57 0.39
CA LEU A 191 11.59 -37.89 0.16
C LEU A 191 12.14 -38.55 -1.11
N PHE A 192 12.22 -37.81 -2.22
CA PHE A 192 12.80 -38.30 -3.47
C PHE A 192 14.29 -38.63 -3.32
N LEU A 193 15.04 -37.78 -2.62
CA LEU A 193 16.46 -38.01 -2.35
C LEU A 193 16.69 -39.30 -1.55
N ALA A 194 15.80 -39.65 -0.63
CA ALA A 194 15.88 -40.89 0.15
C ALA A 194 15.49 -42.14 -0.66
N ILE A 195 14.49 -42.05 -1.54
CA ILE A 195 13.96 -43.19 -2.30
C ILE A 195 14.79 -43.48 -3.56
N ALA A 196 15.33 -42.44 -4.21
CA ALA A 196 16.01 -42.59 -5.50
C ALA A 196 17.18 -43.59 -5.50
N PRO A 197 18.08 -43.62 -4.49
CA PRO A 197 19.16 -44.62 -4.46
C PRO A 197 18.64 -46.05 -4.34
N ALA A 198 17.56 -46.27 -3.59
CA ALA A 198 16.96 -47.60 -3.42
C ALA A 198 16.31 -48.08 -4.73
N LEU A 199 15.65 -47.18 -5.46
CA LEU A 199 15.10 -47.48 -6.79
C LEU A 199 16.20 -47.76 -7.81
N ASP A 200 17.30 -47.02 -7.78
CA ASP A 200 18.44 -47.20 -8.68
C ASP A 200 19.10 -48.58 -8.47
N TRP A 201 19.36 -48.94 -7.21
CA TRP A 201 19.86 -50.27 -6.85
C TRP A 201 18.92 -51.40 -7.28
N LEU A 202 17.61 -51.23 -7.03
CA LEU A 202 16.62 -52.25 -7.42
C LEU A 202 16.50 -52.39 -8.95
N GLY A 203 16.58 -51.26 -9.67
CA GLY A 203 16.50 -51.21 -11.12
C GLY A 203 17.64 -51.98 -11.78
N THR A 204 18.88 -51.74 -11.34
CA THR A 204 20.06 -52.45 -11.86
C THR A 204 20.01 -53.95 -11.57
N ALA A 205 19.59 -54.36 -10.37
CA ALA A 205 19.42 -55.77 -10.01
C ALA A 205 18.33 -56.48 -10.84
N MET A 206 17.23 -55.78 -11.16
CA MET A 206 16.20 -56.30 -12.06
C MET A 206 16.72 -56.44 -13.50
N VAL A 207 17.45 -55.44 -14.00
CA VAL A 207 18.03 -55.46 -15.35
C VAL A 207 19.02 -56.62 -15.50
N GLU A 208 19.88 -56.87 -14.51
CA GLU A 208 20.83 -57.99 -14.54
C GLU A 208 20.13 -59.36 -14.62
N LYS A 209 19.01 -59.56 -13.92
CA LYS A 209 18.22 -60.79 -14.02
C LYS A 209 17.48 -60.93 -15.36
N LEU A 210 17.09 -59.81 -15.95
CA LEU A 210 16.29 -59.79 -17.18
C LEU A 210 17.14 -60.05 -18.44
N THR A 211 18.43 -59.72 -18.43
CA THR A 211 19.36 -59.95 -19.57
C THR A 211 19.70 -61.43 -19.81
N TRP A 212 19.38 -62.33 -18.87
CA TRP A 212 19.49 -63.79 -19.04
C TRP A 212 18.43 -64.40 -19.96
N TRP A 213 17.32 -63.68 -20.19
CA TRP A 213 16.24 -64.06 -21.09
C TRP A 213 16.43 -63.19 -22.33
N GLY A 214 16.64 -63.78 -23.52
CA GLY A 214 17.22 -63.09 -24.69
C GLY A 214 16.65 -61.70 -25.04
N PRO A 215 17.41 -60.91 -25.83
CA PRO A 215 17.24 -59.45 -25.95
C PRO A 215 15.87 -58.95 -26.42
N SER A 216 15.07 -59.80 -27.07
CA SER A 216 13.70 -59.48 -27.50
C SER A 216 12.67 -59.52 -26.37
N LEU A 217 12.86 -60.36 -25.35
CA LEU A 217 11.91 -60.50 -24.23
C LEU A 217 12.14 -59.45 -23.14
N SER A 218 13.39 -59.06 -22.92
CA SER A 218 13.78 -58.04 -21.95
C SER A 218 13.27 -56.64 -22.35
N LEU A 219 13.37 -56.28 -23.63
CA LEU A 219 12.88 -55.04 -24.20
C LEU A 219 11.34 -54.95 -24.11
N PHE A 220 10.64 -56.08 -24.32
CA PHE A 220 9.19 -56.18 -24.18
C PHE A 220 8.74 -56.00 -22.72
N LEU A 221 9.42 -56.62 -21.76
CA LEU A 221 9.08 -56.51 -20.33
C LEU A 221 9.39 -55.11 -19.76
N LEU A 222 10.47 -54.45 -20.20
CA LEU A 222 10.76 -53.06 -19.86
C LEU A 222 9.72 -52.09 -20.42
N LEU A 223 9.33 -52.26 -21.69
CA LEU A 223 8.25 -51.48 -22.31
C LEU A 223 6.91 -51.71 -21.61
N LEU A 224 6.56 -52.97 -21.32
CA LEU A 224 5.32 -53.32 -20.64
C LEU A 224 5.29 -52.77 -19.20
N GLY A 225 6.39 -52.91 -18.47
CA GLY A 225 6.56 -52.36 -17.13
C GLY A 225 6.44 -50.83 -17.11
N GLY A 226 7.09 -50.14 -18.06
CA GLY A 226 6.99 -48.69 -18.23
C GLY A 226 5.56 -48.23 -18.55
N VAL A 227 4.86 -48.93 -19.46
CA VAL A 227 3.45 -48.64 -19.81
C VAL A 227 2.51 -48.87 -18.62
N LEU A 228 2.69 -49.95 -17.86
CA LEU A 228 1.88 -50.23 -16.66
C LEU A 228 2.08 -49.18 -15.56
N LEU A 229 3.33 -48.73 -15.35
CA LEU A 229 3.65 -47.68 -14.38
C LEU A 229 3.01 -46.33 -14.79
N PHE A 230 3.02 -46.01 -16.09
CA PHE A 230 2.40 -44.81 -16.65
C PHE A 230 0.86 -44.82 -16.56
N VAL A 231 0.23 -45.99 -16.59
CA VAL A 231 -1.22 -46.16 -16.48
C VAL A 231 -1.70 -46.19 -15.01
N GLU A 232 -0.94 -46.78 -14.09
CA GLU A 232 -1.33 -46.92 -12.68
C GLU A 232 -1.04 -45.68 -11.82
N LEU A 233 -0.02 -44.88 -12.15
CA LEU A 233 0.25 -43.62 -11.45
C LEU A 233 -0.96 -42.65 -11.47
N PRO A 234 -1.57 -42.30 -12.62
CA PRO A 234 -2.70 -41.37 -12.63
C PRO A 234 -3.94 -41.89 -11.89
N ARG A 235 -4.06 -43.21 -11.70
CA ARG A 235 -5.21 -43.85 -11.03
C ARG A 235 -5.12 -43.77 -9.51
N LYS A 236 -3.92 -44.00 -8.93
CA LYS A 236 -3.70 -43.90 -7.48
C LYS A 236 -3.60 -42.46 -6.98
N TRP A 237 -3.07 -41.54 -7.79
CA TRP A 237 -3.04 -40.10 -7.46
C TRP A 237 -4.45 -39.47 -7.46
N ARG A 238 -5.40 -40.02 -8.25
CA ARG A 238 -6.82 -39.61 -8.21
C ARG A 238 -7.53 -39.98 -6.91
N LEU A 239 -7.07 -41.02 -6.20
CA LEU A 239 -7.62 -41.46 -4.91
C LEU A 239 -7.03 -40.66 -3.74
N LEU A 240 -5.76 -40.26 -3.81
CA LEU A 240 -5.11 -39.36 -2.84
C LEU A 240 -5.52 -37.88 -2.98
N GLY A 241 -6.13 -37.50 -4.11
CA GLY A 241 -6.64 -36.16 -4.38
C GLY A 241 -7.79 -35.69 -3.49
N LYS A 242 -8.25 -36.49 -2.53
CA LYS A 242 -9.18 -36.06 -1.48
C LYS A 242 -8.50 -35.47 -0.24
N LEU A 243 -7.18 -35.59 -0.07
CA LEU A 243 -6.50 -35.15 1.16
C LEU A 243 -5.61 -33.91 1.05
N THR A 244 -5.33 -33.37 -0.14
CA THR A 244 -4.46 -32.19 -0.26
C THR A 244 -5.02 -31.16 -1.24
N SER A 245 -5.69 -30.16 -0.68
CA SER A 245 -6.05 -28.91 -1.35
C SER A 245 -4.78 -28.10 -1.66
N LYS A 246 -4.03 -28.45 -2.71
CA LYS A 246 -3.04 -27.57 -3.37
C LYS A 246 -2.73 -28.13 -4.77
N LYS A 247 -3.63 -27.87 -5.72
CA LYS A 247 -3.56 -28.34 -7.12
C LYS A 247 -2.48 -27.68 -7.99
N ARG A 248 -1.81 -26.62 -7.52
CA ARG A 248 -0.88 -25.82 -8.37
C ARG A 248 0.58 -26.28 -8.33
N LEU A 249 1.05 -26.92 -7.25
CA LEU A 249 2.46 -27.32 -7.12
C LEU A 249 2.78 -28.66 -7.84
N ILE A 250 1.79 -29.53 -7.99
CA ILE A 250 1.98 -30.87 -8.56
C ILE A 250 2.10 -30.83 -10.10
N ALA A 251 1.46 -29.86 -10.76
CA ALA A 251 1.54 -29.69 -12.21
C ALA A 251 2.96 -29.33 -12.69
N GLY A 252 3.74 -28.58 -11.90
CA GLY A 252 5.13 -28.24 -12.23
C GLY A 252 6.09 -29.42 -12.10
N LEU A 253 5.87 -30.29 -11.10
CA LEU A 253 6.71 -31.47 -10.86
C LEU A 253 6.50 -32.56 -11.92
N CYS A 254 5.28 -32.70 -12.46
CA CYS A 254 4.99 -33.62 -13.56
C CYS A 254 5.70 -33.23 -14.88
N ALA A 255 5.95 -31.95 -15.12
CA ALA A 255 6.69 -31.49 -16.31
C ALA A 255 8.21 -31.78 -16.20
N ALA A 256 8.79 -31.70 -15.00
CA ALA A 256 10.22 -31.94 -14.78
C ALA A 256 10.59 -33.43 -14.89
N VAL A 257 9.74 -34.33 -14.38
CA VAL A 257 9.98 -35.78 -14.44
C VAL A 257 9.80 -36.33 -15.87
N GLY A 258 8.92 -35.73 -16.67
CA GLY A 258 8.77 -36.07 -18.10
C GLY A 258 10.00 -35.74 -18.95
N GLY A 259 10.83 -34.77 -18.54
CA GLY A 259 12.04 -34.38 -19.26
C GLY A 259 13.24 -35.31 -19.03
N LEU A 260 13.39 -35.89 -17.84
CA LEU A 260 14.51 -36.76 -17.50
C LEU A 260 14.45 -38.14 -18.18
N GLY A 261 13.24 -38.63 -18.51
CA GLY A 261 13.05 -39.88 -19.25
C GLY A 261 13.52 -39.82 -20.72
N LEU A 262 13.59 -38.61 -21.31
CA LEU A 262 14.07 -38.42 -22.69
C LEU A 262 15.60 -38.38 -22.78
N ILE A 263 16.30 -38.02 -21.70
CA ILE A 263 17.77 -37.93 -21.69
C ILE A 263 18.44 -39.31 -21.71
N TYR A 264 17.84 -40.31 -21.07
CA TYR A 264 18.36 -41.69 -21.13
C TYR A 264 18.15 -42.36 -22.50
N CYS A 265 17.21 -41.89 -23.32
CA CYS A 265 16.95 -42.47 -24.64
C CYS A 265 17.94 -41.97 -25.71
N PHE A 266 18.65 -40.85 -25.47
CA PHE A 266 19.54 -40.24 -26.46
C PHE A 266 21.03 -40.61 -26.26
N CYS A 267 21.39 -41.26 -25.16
CA CYS A 267 22.79 -41.64 -24.87
C CYS A 267 23.14 -43.09 -25.30
N PHE A 268 22.21 -43.79 -25.95
CA PHE A 268 22.35 -45.21 -26.36
C PHE A 268 22.14 -45.42 -27.87
N LEU A 269 22.41 -44.39 -28.67
CA LEU A 269 22.47 -44.43 -30.13
C LEU A 269 23.91 -44.19 -30.60
#